data_AF-A0A0R1XBU6-F1
#
_entry.id   AF-A0A0R1XBU6-F1
#
_cell.length_a   1.000
_cell.length_b   1.000
_cell.length_c   1.000
_cell.angle_alpha   90.00
_cell.angle_beta   90.00
_cell.angle_gamma   90.00
#
_symmetry.space_group_name_H-M   'P 1'
#
loop_
_entity.id
_entity.type
_entity.pdbx_description
1 polymer ?
#
loop_
_entity_poly.entity_id
_entity_poly.type
_entity_poly.pdbx_seq_one_letter_code
_entity_poly.pdbx_strand_id
1 'polypeptide(L)'
;MDYMRSLPHYAQGRKITVQMIRYNVTGEQLLAFTGFSDHEFAAMLAGDGAFTDQQYENLYAQIRAHGHRLTKGLGNEDGRV
;
A
#
# COMPACT_ATOMS: atom_id res chain seq x y z
N MET A 1 -12.49 1.14 -25.10
CA MET A 1 -12.28 0.50 -23.79
C MET A 1 -11.08 1.16 -23.14
N ASP A 2 -11.14 1.43 -21.84
CA ASP A 2 -10.01 1.98 -21.07
C ASP A 2 -8.97 0.88 -20.89
N TYR A 3 -7.81 1.01 -21.55
CA TYR A 3 -6.75 -0.02 -21.58
C TYR A 3 -6.28 -0.45 -20.18
N MET A 4 -6.33 0.48 -19.22
CA MET A 4 -5.95 0.20 -17.85
C MET A 4 -6.90 -0.80 -17.18
N ARG A 5 -8.21 -0.74 -17.48
CA ARG A 5 -9.21 -1.65 -16.91
C ARG A 5 -9.14 -3.08 -17.46
N SER A 6 -8.43 -3.29 -18.56
CA SER A 6 -8.19 -4.63 -19.12
C SER A 6 -6.93 -5.31 -18.57
N LEU A 7 -6.14 -4.62 -17.73
CA LEU A 7 -4.94 -5.21 -17.15
C LEU A 7 -5.27 -6.31 -16.13
N PRO A 8 -4.46 -7.39 -16.04
CA PRO A 8 -4.78 -8.59 -15.28
C PRO A 8 -5.08 -8.34 -13.80
N HIS A 9 -4.39 -7.37 -13.20
CA HIS A 9 -4.50 -7.06 -11.76
C HIS A 9 -4.99 -5.62 -11.52
N TYR A 10 -5.71 -5.02 -12.46
CA TYR A 10 -6.21 -3.64 -12.33
C TYR A 10 -7.00 -3.40 -11.03
N ALA A 11 -7.86 -4.36 -10.67
CA ALA A 11 -8.66 -4.27 -9.44
C ALA A 11 -7.78 -4.31 -8.18
N GLN A 12 -6.71 -5.09 -8.18
CA GLN A 12 -5.73 -5.18 -7.12
C GLN A 12 -4.93 -3.86 -7.02
N GLY A 13 -4.39 -3.35 -8.13
CA GLY A 13 -3.68 -2.07 -8.16
C GLY A 13 -4.50 -0.91 -7.57
N ARG A 14 -5.78 -0.83 -7.93
CA ARG A 14 -6.73 0.15 -7.35
C ARG A 14 -6.93 -0.01 -5.84
N LYS A 15 -6.92 -1.24 -5.32
CA LYS A 15 -7.06 -1.50 -3.87
C LYS A 15 -5.87 -0.96 -3.07
N ILE A 16 -4.67 -0.92 -3.64
CA ILE A 16 -3.48 -0.37 -2.97
C ILE A 16 -3.76 1.05 -2.48
N THR A 17 -4.19 1.95 -3.38
CA THR A 17 -4.48 3.35 -3.03
C THR A 17 -5.57 3.46 -1.96
N VAL A 18 -6.61 2.61 -2.03
CA VAL A 18 -7.68 2.58 -1.02
C VAL A 18 -7.13 2.18 0.36
N GLN A 19 -6.25 1.18 0.43
CA GLN A 19 -5.61 0.77 1.69
C GLN A 19 -4.69 1.86 2.22
N MET A 20 -3.91 2.51 1.36
CA MET A 20 -3.03 3.62 1.75
C MET A 20 -3.81 4.77 2.37
N ILE A 21 -4.92 5.19 1.74
CA ILE A 21 -5.80 6.24 2.27
C ILE A 21 -6.40 5.79 3.61
N ARG A 22 -6.91 4.55 3.68
CA ARG A 22 -7.53 3.99 4.89
C ARG A 22 -6.58 3.99 6.09
N TYR A 23 -5.30 3.73 5.85
CA TYR A 23 -4.28 3.60 6.89
C TYR A 23 -3.37 4.82 7.01
N ASN A 24 -3.69 5.92 6.33
CA ASN A 24 -2.92 7.16 6.29
C ASN A 24 -1.42 6.93 5.97
N VAL A 25 -1.16 6.08 4.97
CA VAL A 25 0.19 5.74 4.49
C VAL A 25 0.47 6.53 3.21
N THR A 26 1.55 7.31 3.20
CA THR A 26 2.01 8.01 1.99
C THR A 26 2.76 7.07 1.05
N GLY A 27 2.92 7.47 -0.22
CA GLY A 27 3.77 6.74 -1.16
C GLY A 27 5.20 6.59 -0.65
N GLU A 28 5.80 7.67 -0.16
CA GLU A 28 7.16 7.67 0.41
C GLU A 28 7.31 6.69 1.58
N GLN A 29 6.34 6.67 2.51
CA GLN A 29 6.36 5.72 3.63
C GLN A 29 6.25 4.28 3.12
N LEU A 30 5.39 4.03 2.14
CA LEU A 30 5.26 2.72 1.51
C LEU A 30 6.58 2.26 0.93
N LEU A 31 7.21 3.06 0.07
CA LEU A 31 8.51 2.73 -0.52
C LEU A 31 9.57 2.46 0.55
N ALA A 32 9.58 3.26 1.63
CA ALA A 32 10.52 3.11 2.72
C ALA A 32 10.37 1.77 3.50
N PHE A 33 9.14 1.28 3.73
CA PHE A 33 8.95 0.02 4.48
C PHE A 33 8.87 -1.23 3.59
N THR A 34 8.50 -1.11 2.32
CA THR A 34 8.48 -2.26 1.39
C THR A 34 9.83 -2.48 0.72
N GLY A 35 10.64 -1.42 0.60
CA GLY A 35 11.87 -1.44 -0.20
C GLY A 35 11.63 -1.42 -1.71
N PHE A 36 10.40 -1.13 -2.15
CA PHE A 36 10.11 -0.99 -3.57
C PHE A 36 10.78 0.24 -4.17
N SER A 37 11.18 0.11 -5.42
CA SER A 37 11.44 1.25 -6.29
C SER A 37 10.14 1.94 -6.72
N ASP A 38 10.23 3.20 -7.15
CA ASP A 38 9.10 3.92 -7.73
C ASP A 38 8.48 3.17 -8.92
N HIS A 39 9.32 2.49 -9.72
CA HIS A 39 8.88 1.73 -10.87
C HIS A 39 8.04 0.52 -10.49
N GLU A 40 8.50 -0.27 -9.51
CA GLU A 40 7.76 -1.43 -9.01
C GLU A 40 6.43 -1.00 -8.38
N PHE A 41 6.45 0.11 -7.64
CA PHE A 41 5.23 0.67 -7.06
C PHE A 41 4.24 1.14 -8.15
N ALA A 42 4.72 1.81 -9.20
CA ALA A 42 3.90 2.23 -10.32
C ALA A 42 3.30 1.03 -11.10
N ALA A 43 4.08 -0.03 -11.32
CA ALA A 43 3.63 -1.26 -11.96
C ALA A 43 2.54 -1.97 -11.13
N MET A 44 2.74 -2.06 -9.81
CA MET A 44 1.71 -2.56 -8.89
C MET A 44 0.44 -1.70 -8.90
N LEU A 45 0.56 -0.38 -8.91
CA LEU A 45 -0.59 0.53 -8.99
C LEU A 45 -1.35 0.36 -10.31
N ALA A 46 -0.63 0.16 -11.42
CA ALA A 46 -1.21 -0.07 -12.72
C ALA A 46 -1.92 -1.43 -12.82
N GLY A 47 -1.50 -2.43 -12.03
CA GLY A 47 -2.04 -3.78 -12.13
C GLY A 47 -1.54 -4.52 -13.37
N ASP A 48 -0.35 -4.19 -13.85
CA ASP A 48 0.18 -4.52 -15.19
C ASP A 48 0.39 -6.02 -15.46
N GLY A 49 0.38 -6.86 -14.43
CA GLY A 49 0.62 -8.30 -14.55
C GLY A 49 2.01 -8.75 -14.12
N ALA A 50 2.91 -7.83 -13.77
CA ALA A 50 4.27 -8.16 -13.34
C ALA A 50 4.32 -8.82 -11.95
N PHE A 51 3.24 -8.71 -11.17
CA PHE A 51 3.15 -9.21 -9.80
C PHE A 51 1.99 -10.19 -9.63
N THR A 52 2.24 -11.23 -8.84
CA THR A 52 1.26 -12.25 -8.46
C THR A 52 0.24 -11.73 -7.45
N ASP A 53 -0.93 -12.37 -7.37
CA ASP A 53 -1.95 -12.05 -6.36
C ASP A 53 -1.40 -12.11 -4.93
N GLN A 54 -0.53 -13.09 -4.63
CA GLN A 54 0.09 -13.20 -3.30
C GLN A 54 0.96 -11.98 -2.97
N GLN A 55 1.64 -11.38 -3.94
CA GLN A 55 2.45 -10.17 -3.73
C GLN A 55 1.55 -8.97 -3.41
N TYR A 56 0.38 -8.85 -4.04
CA TYR A 56 -0.62 -7.84 -3.68
C TYR A 56 -1.14 -8.04 -2.25
N GLU A 57 -1.50 -9.27 -1.88
CA GLU A 57 -1.99 -9.57 -0.52
C GLU A 57 -0.91 -9.28 0.54
N ASN A 58 0.35 -9.61 0.25
CA ASN A 58 1.47 -9.26 1.11
C ASN A 58 1.62 -7.75 1.27
N LEU A 59 1.46 -6.96 0.20
CA LEU A 59 1.51 -5.51 0.28
C LEU A 59 0.36 -4.95 1.11
N TYR A 60 -0.88 -5.44 0.94
CA TYR A 60 -2.01 -5.00 1.75
C TYR A 60 -1.79 -5.29 3.24
N ALA A 61 -1.21 -6.44 3.57
CA ALA A 61 -0.86 -6.79 4.94
C ALA A 61 0.20 -5.85 5.52
N GLN A 62 1.22 -5.47 4.73
CA GLN A 62 2.25 -4.53 5.16
C GLN A 62 1.70 -3.12 5.39
N ILE A 63 0.86 -2.60 4.48
CA ILE A 63 0.20 -1.29 4.64
C ILE A 63 -0.63 -1.26 5.92
N ARG A 64 -1.43 -2.32 6.16
CA ARG A 64 -2.24 -2.46 7.38
C ARG A 64 -1.37 -2.52 8.63
N ALA A 65 -0.30 -3.30 8.63
CA ALA A 65 0.60 -3.43 9.75
C ALA A 65 1.30 -2.10 10.09
N HIS A 66 1.72 -1.35 9.06
CA HIS A 66 2.34 -0.04 9.23
C HIS A 66 1.34 0.98 9.81
N GLY A 67 0.15 1.09 9.23
CA GLY A 67 -0.90 1.98 9.72
C GLY A 67 -1.29 1.72 11.18
N HIS A 68 -1.41 0.44 11.57
CA HIS A 68 -1.70 0.10 12.97
C HIS A 68 -0.59 0.50 13.95
N ARG A 69 0.69 0.46 13.52
CA ARG A 69 1.81 0.94 14.37
C ARG A 69 1.72 2.44 14.59
N LEU A 70 1.40 3.22 13.56
CA LEU A 70 1.19 4.67 13.69
C LEU A 70 0.06 4.98 14.68
N THR A 71 -1.05 4.25 14.61
CA THR A 71 -2.17 4.46 15.56
C THR A 71 -1.87 4.03 17.00
N LYS A 72 -0.97 3.05 17.20
CA LYS A 72 -0.56 2.62 18.55
C LYS A 72 0.51 3.53 19.16
N GLY A 73 1.34 4.17 18.33
CA GLY A 73 2.36 5.13 18.77
C GLY A 73 1.77 6.48 19.20
N LEU A 74 0.65 6.91 18.60
CA LEU A 74 -0.05 8.15 18.97
C LEU A 74 -0.86 8.05 20.27
N GLY A 75 -0.76 6.94 21.01
CA GLY A 75 -1.67 6.61 22.10
C GLY A 75 -1.13 6.73 23.52
N ASN A 76 0.15 7.10 23.78
CA ASN A 76 0.70 7.12 25.14
C ASN A 76 1.99 7.97 25.31
N GLU A 77 1.96 9.27 25.01
CA GLU A 77 3.06 10.18 25.40
C GLU A 77 2.63 11.47 26.13
N ASP A 78 1.35 11.61 26.51
CA ASP A 78 0.87 12.74 27.34
C ASP A 78 0.37 12.29 28.73
N GLY A 79 1.13 11.41 29.38
CA GLY A 79 0.91 10.97 30.75
C GLY A 79 1.76 11.72 31.80
N ARG A 80 2.11 12.99 31.55
CA ARG A 80 2.72 13.86 32.56
C ARG A 80 1.66 14.76 33.20
N VAL A 81 1.20 14.38 34.39
CA VAL A 81 1.22 15.15 35.65
C VAL A 81 0.85 14.25 36.82
#